data_AF-A0A3N5RT99-F1
#
_entry.id   AF-A0A3N5RT99-F1
#
_cell.length_a   1.000
_cell.length_b   1.000
_cell.length_c   1.000
_cell.angle_alpha   90.00
_cell.angle_beta   90.00
_cell.angle_gamma   90.00
#
_symmetry.space_group_name_H-M   'P 1'
#
loop_
_entity.id
_entity.type
_entity.pdbx_description
1 polymer ?
#
loop_
_entity_poly.entity_id
_entity_poly.type
_entity_poly.pdbx_seq_one_letter_code
_entity_poly.pdbx_strand_id
1 'polypeptide(L)'
;MHPDIPMHPLIRAILRGVGQVFFQDSEISGALFLIAIAISSPSMAIAALVGSAIGTGVAKALKFDEAELNAGIYGFNATLVGIATLFFFQLGMATGVML
;
A
#
# COMPACT_ATOMS: atom_id res chain seq x y z
N MET A 1 -18.12 -4.38 -12.74
CA MET A 1 -17.87 -4.28 -11.29
C MET A 1 -17.81 -5.69 -10.73
N HIS A 2 -16.63 -6.13 -10.27
CA HIS A 2 -16.57 -7.35 -9.46
C HIS A 2 -17.27 -7.04 -8.12
N PRO A 3 -18.09 -7.94 -7.58
CA PRO A 3 -18.72 -7.70 -6.29
C PRO A 3 -17.68 -7.55 -5.20
N ASP A 4 -17.84 -6.51 -4.40
CA ASP A 4 -17.00 -6.21 -3.25
C ASP A 4 -16.99 -7.39 -2.27
N ILE A 5 -15.80 -7.93 -1.98
CA ILE A 5 -15.67 -9.06 -1.04
C ILE A 5 -16.01 -8.55 0.36
N PRO A 6 -16.84 -9.22 1.16
CA PRO A 6 -17.14 -8.78 2.52
C PRO A 6 -15.86 -8.75 3.37
N MET A 7 -15.32 -7.55 3.61
CA MET A 7 -14.12 -7.31 4.39
C MET A 7 -14.17 -5.94 5.06
N HIS A 8 -13.36 -5.76 6.10
CA HIS A 8 -13.27 -4.49 6.81
C HIS A 8 -12.84 -3.35 5.86
N PRO A 9 -13.51 -2.18 5.85
CA PRO A 9 -13.26 -1.11 4.88
C PRO A 9 -11.79 -0.65 4.81
N LEU A 10 -11.10 -0.60 5.96
CA LEU A 10 -9.67 -0.29 5.98
C LEU A 10 -8.81 -1.32 5.24
N ILE A 11 -9.08 -2.62 5.40
CA ILE A 11 -8.31 -3.66 4.72
C ILE A 11 -8.55 -3.57 3.21
N ARG A 12 -9.81 -3.33 2.81
CA ARG A 12 -10.18 -3.08 1.42
C ARG A 12 -9.40 -1.88 0.85
N ALA A 13 -9.44 -0.74 1.53
CA ALA A 13 -8.78 0.49 1.10
C ALA A 13 -7.26 0.30 0.97
N ILE A 14 -6.64 -0.43 1.89
CA ILE A 14 -5.20 -0.73 1.84
C ILE A 14 -4.86 -1.62 0.64
N LEU A 15 -5.63 -2.68 0.40
CA LEU A 15 -5.41 -3.56 -0.75
C LEU A 15 -5.66 -2.83 -2.06
N ARG A 16 -6.75 -2.07 -2.15
CA ARG A 16 -7.04 -1.19 -3.31
C ARG A 16 -5.94 -0.16 -3.51
N GLY A 17 -5.38 0.41 -2.44
CA GLY A 17 -4.26 1.33 -2.54
C GLY A 17 -3.04 0.76 -3.26
N VAL A 18 -2.76 -0.54 -3.06
CA VAL A 18 -1.72 -1.22 -3.85
C VAL A 18 -2.17 -1.44 -5.29
N GLY A 19 -3.44 -1.80 -5.53
CA GLY A 19 -4.02 -1.93 -6.87
C GLY A 19 -3.98 -0.62 -7.69
N GLN A 20 -4.22 0.51 -7.02
CA GLN A 20 -4.25 1.84 -7.63
C GLN A 20 -2.89 2.29 -8.21
N VAL A 21 -1.79 1.64 -7.83
CA VAL A 21 -0.48 1.84 -8.50
C VAL A 21 -0.58 1.60 -10.02
N PHE A 22 -1.46 0.69 -10.43
CA PHE A 22 -1.75 0.40 -11.85
C PHE A 22 -3.18 0.81 -12.23
N PHE A 23 -3.75 1.78 -11.51
CA PHE A 23 -5.11 2.29 -11.70
C PHE A 23 -6.19 1.18 -11.62
N GLN A 24 -5.96 0.17 -10.77
CA GLN A 24 -6.93 -0.90 -10.54
C GLN A 24 -7.69 -0.65 -9.23
N ASP A 25 -8.97 -0.26 -9.34
CA ASP A 25 -9.90 -0.15 -8.20
C ASP A 25 -10.44 -1.54 -7.80
N SER A 26 -9.54 -2.43 -7.37
CA SER A 26 -9.87 -3.81 -7.03
C SER A 26 -8.93 -4.33 -5.95
N GLU A 27 -9.51 -4.75 -4.82
CA GLU A 27 -8.77 -5.39 -3.72
C GLU A 27 -8.08 -6.70 -4.16
N ILE A 28 -8.67 -7.42 -5.12
CA ILE A 28 -8.11 -8.68 -5.64
C ILE A 28 -6.86 -8.38 -6.44
N SER A 29 -6.91 -7.37 -7.33
CA SER A 29 -5.75 -6.95 -8.11
C SER A 29 -4.62 -6.49 -7.18
N GLY A 30 -4.95 -5.70 -6.16
CA GLY A 30 -3.98 -5.28 -5.14
C GLY A 30 -3.36 -6.44 -4.37
N ALA A 31 -4.15 -7.43 -3.96
CA ALA A 31 -3.65 -8.64 -3.31
C ALA A 31 -2.74 -9.46 -4.23
N LEU A 32 -3.11 -9.63 -5.51
CA LEU A 32 -2.28 -10.33 -6.49
C LEU A 32 -0.96 -9.60 -6.74
N PHE A 33 -0.96 -8.27 -6.82
CA PHE A 33 0.26 -7.49 -6.92
C PHE A 33 1.13 -7.62 -5.66
N LEU A 34 0.55 -7.57 -4.46
CA LEU A 34 1.30 -7.83 -3.23
C LEU A 34 1.94 -9.23 -3.22
N ILE A 35 1.21 -10.26 -3.65
CA ILE A 35 1.74 -11.63 -3.76
C ILE A 35 2.87 -11.69 -4.79
N ALA A 36 2.70 -11.06 -5.96
CA ALA A 36 3.72 -11.01 -7.00
C ALA A 36 5.00 -10.32 -6.50
N ILE A 37 4.86 -9.19 -5.78
CA ILE A 37 5.99 -8.51 -5.14
C ILE A 37 6.62 -9.41 -4.08
N ALA A 38 5.82 -10.11 -3.27
CA ALA A 38 6.32 -10.98 -2.20
C ALA A 38 7.12 -12.18 -2.73
N ILE A 39 6.71 -12.75 -3.87
CA ILE A 39 7.46 -13.82 -4.56
C ILE A 39 8.83 -13.30 -5.02
N SER A 40 8.92 -12.05 -5.48
CA SER A 40 10.19 -11.44 -5.87
C SER A 40 11.04 -11.02 -4.67
N SER A 41 10.44 -10.38 -3.68
CA SER A 41 11.08 -9.88 -2.48
C SER A 41 10.05 -9.65 -1.36
N PRO A 42 10.02 -10.51 -0.32
CA PRO A 42 9.10 -10.36 0.81
C PRO A 42 9.25 -9.04 1.54
N SER A 43 10.47 -8.50 1.65
CA SER A 43 10.72 -7.23 2.31
C SER A 43 10.10 -6.05 1.55
N MET A 44 10.12 -6.08 0.21
CA MET A 44 9.42 -5.08 -0.61
C MET A 44 7.91 -5.17 -0.50
N ALA A 45 7.36 -6.38 -0.41
CA ALA A 45 5.92 -6.55 -0.21
C ALA A 45 5.47 -5.97 1.14
N ILE A 46 6.26 -6.16 2.19
CA ILE A 46 6.02 -5.53 3.49
C ILE A 46 6.08 -4.00 3.36
N ALA A 47 7.10 -3.46 2.68
CA ALA A 47 7.22 -2.02 2.49
C ALA A 47 6.04 -1.42 1.69
N ALA A 48 5.59 -2.12 0.65
CA ALA A 48 4.41 -1.76 -0.12
C ALA A 48 3.14 -1.72 0.75
N LEU A 49 2.92 -2.79 1.52
CA LEU A 49 1.75 -2.91 2.40
C LEU A 49 1.75 -1.83 3.51
N VAL A 50 2.91 -1.61 4.15
CA VAL A 50 3.08 -0.59 5.19
C VAL A 50 2.88 0.80 4.61
N GLY A 51 3.45 1.08 3.43
CA GLY A 51 3.23 2.34 2.71
C GLY A 51 1.75 2.61 2.46
N SER A 52 1.04 1.65 1.88
CA SER A 52 -0.40 1.76 1.64
C SER A 52 -1.20 1.99 2.93
N ALA A 53 -0.86 1.25 4.00
CA ALA A 53 -1.48 1.38 5.31
C ALA A 53 -1.26 2.76 5.94
N ILE A 54 -0.05 3.33 5.83
CA ILE A 54 0.26 4.68 6.31
C ILE A 54 -0.55 5.72 5.53
N GLY A 55 -0.54 5.66 4.20
CA GLY A 55 -1.29 6.61 3.36
C GLY A 55 -2.79 6.60 3.68
N THR A 56 -3.38 5.40 3.76
CA THR A 56 -4.78 5.20 4.13
C THR A 56 -5.07 5.68 5.56
N GLY A 57 -4.19 5.36 6.51
CA GLY A 57 -4.34 5.74 7.91
C GLY A 57 -4.27 7.26 8.13
N VAL A 58 -3.34 7.93 7.45
CA VAL A 58 -3.19 9.39 7.48
C VAL A 58 -4.43 10.07 6.87
N ALA A 59 -4.88 9.62 5.69
CA ALA A 59 -6.09 10.15 5.06
C ALA A 59 -7.32 10.01 5.98
N LYS A 60 -7.45 8.85 6.66
CA LYS A 60 -8.51 8.64 7.65
C LYS A 60 -8.38 9.57 8.85
N ALA A 61 -7.18 9.72 9.41
CA ALA A 61 -6.94 10.58 10.57
C ALA A 61 -7.24 12.06 10.27
N LEU A 62 -6.96 12.49 9.04
CA LEU A 62 -7.24 13.84 8.56
C LEU A 62 -8.67 14.02 8.00
N LYS A 63 -9.51 12.96 8.06
CA LYS A 63 -10.92 12.98 7.62
C LYS A 63 -11.09 13.42 6.17
N PHE A 64 -10.26 12.86 5.29
CA PHE A 64 -10.43 13.03 3.85
C PHE A 64 -11.71 12.35 3.35
N ASP A 65 -12.06 12.58 2.08
CA ASP A 65 -13.29 12.07 1.50
C ASP A 65 -13.38 10.53 1.61
N GLU A 66 -14.49 10.04 2.14
CA GLU A 66 -14.70 8.61 2.43
C GLU A 66 -14.85 7.78 1.15
N ALA A 67 -15.42 8.34 0.07
CA ALA A 67 -15.55 7.62 -1.19
C ALA A 67 -14.17 7.41 -1.84
N GLU A 68 -13.34 8.45 -1.82
CA GLU A 68 -11.94 8.39 -2.28
C GLU A 68 -11.09 7.45 -1.41
N LEU A 69 -11.29 7.47 -0.08
CA LEU A 69 -10.62 6.55 0.83
C LEU A 69 -10.98 5.09 0.53
N ASN A 70 -12.26 4.80 0.29
CA ASN A 70 -12.72 3.45 -0.07
C ASN A 70 -12.26 3.01 -1.47
N ALA A 71 -12.03 3.96 -2.39
CA ALA A 71 -11.39 3.69 -3.69
C ALA A 71 -9.87 3.43 -3.57
N GLY A 72 -9.27 3.66 -2.40
CA GLY A 72 -7.86 3.38 -2.11
C GLY A 72 -6.87 4.39 -2.70
N ILE A 73 -7.34 5.50 -3.28
CA ILE A 73 -6.47 6.42 -4.03
C ILE A 73 -5.37 7.06 -3.17
N TYR A 74 -5.62 7.19 -1.85
CA TYR A 74 -4.65 7.72 -0.89
C TYR A 74 -3.53 6.72 -0.50
N GLY A 75 -3.69 5.43 -0.83
CA GLY A 75 -2.68 4.40 -0.54
C GLY A 75 -1.61 4.25 -1.62
N PHE A 76 -1.88 4.63 -2.87
CA PHE A 76 -0.99 4.34 -4.00
C PHE A 76 0.38 5.03 -3.90
N ASN A 77 0.39 6.36 -3.75
CA ASN A 77 1.65 7.12 -3.67
C ASN A 77 2.49 6.66 -2.48
N ALA A 78 1.83 6.43 -1.34
CA ALA A 78 2.50 5.95 -0.14
C ALA A 78 3.08 4.53 -0.30
N THR A 79 2.41 3.66 -1.07
CA THR A 79 2.93 2.33 -1.47
C THR A 79 4.25 2.45 -2.22
N LEU A 80 4.29 3.30 -3.26
CA LEU A 80 5.52 3.51 -4.05
C LEU A 80 6.65 4.11 -3.22
N VAL A 81 6.34 5.09 -2.36
CA VAL A 81 7.31 5.68 -1.43
C VAL A 81 7.86 4.63 -0.46
N GLY A 82 7.01 3.75 0.08
CA GLY A 82 7.44 2.65 0.96
C GLY A 82 8.44 1.72 0.27
N ILE A 83 8.10 1.24 -0.93
CA ILE A 83 9.00 0.40 -1.75
C ILE A 83 10.30 1.14 -2.06
N ALA A 84 10.21 2.38 -2.57
CA ALA A 84 11.38 3.17 -2.95
C ALA A 84 12.32 3.41 -1.76
N THR A 85 11.76 3.71 -0.58
CA THR A 85 12.54 3.92 0.64
C THR A 85 13.36 2.68 0.96
N LEU A 86 12.75 1.50 0.95
CA LEU A 86 13.47 0.27 1.26
C LEU A 86 14.47 -0.14 0.16
N PHE A 87 14.16 0.15 -1.10
CA PHE A 87 15.02 -0.14 -2.24
C PHE A 87 16.29 0.70 -2.25
N PHE A 88 16.18 2.02 -2.01
CA PHE A 88 17.32 2.93 -2.04
C PHE A 88 18.11 2.95 -0.73
N PHE A 89 17.44 2.85 0.42
CA PHE A 89 18.07 2.95 1.74
C PHE A 89 18.26 1.59 2.42
N GLN A 90 18.51 0.52 1.63
CA GLN A 90 18.68 -0.88 2.05
C GLN A 90 18.85 -1.05 3.56
N LEU A 91 17.91 -1.75 4.22
CA LEU A 91 17.96 -2.01 5.67
C LEU A 91 19.31 -2.68 6.03
N GLY A 92 20.28 -1.88 6.45
CA GLY A 92 21.66 -2.30 6.63
C GLY A 92 22.37 -1.40 7.62
N MET A 93 23.36 -1.95 8.32
CA MET A 93 24.08 -1.30 9.43
C MET A 93 24.63 0.11 9.12
N ALA A 94 24.81 0.46 7.85
CA ALA A 94 25.27 1.79 7.44
C ALA A 94 24.25 2.91 7.73
N THR A 95 22.95 2.61 7.73
CA THR A 95 21.89 3.61 7.95
C THR A 95 21.78 4.03 9.42
N GLY A 96 22.19 3.16 10.36
CA GLY A 96 22.20 3.46 11.79
C GLY A 96 23.43 4.22 12.30
N VAL A 97 24.49 4.33 11.48
CA VAL A 97 25.75 5.03 11.85
C VAL A 97 25.77 6.48 11.33
N MET A 98 24.84 6.84 10.43
CA MET A 98 24.68 8.20 9.91
C MET A 98 23.60 9.04 10.62
N LEU A 99 22.94 8.48 11.63
CA LEU A 99 22.04 9.18 12.57
C LEU A 99 22.74 9.32 13.93
#